data_AF-A0A931S9C5-F1
#
_entry.id   AF-A0A931S9C5-F1
#
_cell.length_a   1.000
_cell.length_b   1.000
_cell.length_c   1.000
_cell.angle_alpha   90.00
_cell.angle_beta   90.00
_cell.angle_gamma   90.00
#
_symmetry.space_group_name_H-M   'P 1'
#
loop_
_entity.id
_entity.type
_entity.pdbx_description
1 polymer ?
#
loop_
_entity_poly.entity_id
_entity_poly.type
_entity_poly.pdbx_seq_one_letter_code
_entity_poly.pdbx_strand_id
1 'polypeptide(L)' 'MLAVGWASSRWPGASVSAAGWLFVAGTIVFSGSLYLLTWTGARWLGAITPIGGVAFLLGWLALAWGVWRGN' A
#
# COMPACT_ATOMS: atom_id res chain seq x y z
N MET A 1 -5.63 2.88 -4.92
CA MET A 1 -6.50 3.77 -4.11
C MET A 1 -7.94 3.76 -4.60
N LEU A 2 -8.24 4.28 -5.80
CA LEU A 2 -9.62 4.32 -6.33
C LEU A 2 -10.29 2.93 -6.41
N ALA A 3 -9.56 1.91 -6.85
CA ALA A 3 -10.06 0.53 -6.89
C ALA A 3 -10.43 -0.03 -5.50
N VAL A 4 -9.67 0.32 -4.45
CA VAL A 4 -9.97 -0.10 -3.06
C VAL A 4 -11.16 0.69 -2.52
N GLY A 5 -11.25 1.99 -2.83
CA GLY A 5 -12.41 2.80 -2.47
C GLY A 5 -13.70 2.25 -3.09
N TRP A 6 -13.66 1.88 -4.37
CA TRP A 6 -14.78 1.21 -5.04
C TRP A 6 -15.05 -0.19 -4.46
N ALA A 7 -14.02 -0.98 -4.17
CA ALA A 7 -14.20 -2.28 -3.53
C ALA A 7 -14.81 -2.16 -2.12
N SER A 8 -14.46 -1.12 -1.36
CA SER A 8 -15.00 -0.89 0.00
C SER A 8 -16.48 -0.53 -0.01
N SER A 9 -16.98 0.12 -1.07
CA SER A 9 -18.42 0.40 -1.21
C SER A 9 -19.22 -0.81 -1.69
N ARG A 10 -18.58 -1.78 -2.35
CA ARG A 10 -19.22 -3.02 -2.81
C ARG A 10 -19.13 -4.16 -1.80
N TRP A 11 -18.00 -4.28 -1.10
CA TRP A 11 -17.68 -5.34 -0.14
C TRP A 11 -17.03 -4.73 1.10
N PRO A 12 -17.83 -4.22 2.05
CA PRO A 12 -17.31 -3.75 3.32
C PRO A 12 -16.75 -4.93 4.12
N GLY A 13 -15.43 -4.94 4.34
CA GLY A 13 -14.74 -5.99 5.09
C GLY A 13 -13.42 -5.50 5.66
N ALA A 14 -13.02 -6.03 6.82
CA ALA A 14 -11.79 -5.63 7.52
C ALA A 14 -10.54 -5.78 6.64
N SER A 15 -10.51 -6.77 5.74
CA SER A 15 -9.42 -6.99 4.77
C SER A 15 -9.35 -5.91 3.70
N VAL A 16 -10.48 -5.41 3.19
CA VAL A 16 -10.53 -4.33 2.20
C VAL A 16 -10.10 -3.00 2.84
N SER A 17 -10.49 -2.74 4.09
CA SER A 17 -10.00 -1.60 4.87
C SER A 17 -8.49 -1.69 5.13
N ALA A 18 -7.99 -2.87 5.53
CA ALA A 18 -6.56 -3.10 5.71
C ALA A 18 -5.77 -2.89 4.41
N ALA A 19 -6.30 -3.33 3.27
CA ALA A 19 -5.72 -3.07 1.96
C ALA A 19 -5.56 -1.56 1.71
N GLY A 20 -6.60 -0.78 1.98
CA GLY A 20 -6.58 0.67 1.84
C GLY A 20 -5.44 1.32 2.63
N TRP A 21 -5.33 0.98 3.92
CA TRP A 21 -4.25 1.49 4.77
C TRP A 21 -2.86 1.05 4.30
N LEU A 22 -2.69 -0.20 3.86
CA LEU A 22 -1.43 -0.71 3.34
C LEU A 22 -0.95 0.04 2.10
N PHE A 23 -1.87 0.35 1.17
CA PHE A 23 -1.54 1.16 0.00
C PHE A 23 -1.21 2.62 0.37
N VAL A 24 -1.91 3.23 1.34
CA VAL A 24 -1.60 4.61 1.79
C VAL A 24 -0.22 4.65 2.44
N ALA A 25 0.02 3.77 3.42
CA ALA A 25 1.31 3.67 4.11
C ALA A 25 2.45 3.34 3.13
N GLY A 26 2.24 2.39 2.22
CA GLY A 26 3.19 2.04 1.17
C GLY A 26 3.53 3.23 0.27
N THR A 27 2.53 4.04 -0.12
CA THR A 27 2.75 5.26 -0.94
C THR A 27 3.61 6.27 -0.22
N ILE A 28 3.30 6.56 1.05
CA ILE A 28 4.04 7.55 1.85
C ILE A 28 5.48 7.09 2.04
N VAL A 29 5.69 5.83 2.44
CA VAL A 29 7.04 5.28 2.69
C VAL A 29 7.85 5.20 1.40
N PHE A 30 7.26 4.66 0.33
CA PHE A 30 7.93 4.50 -0.96
C PHE A 30 8.31 5.86 -1.55
N SER A 31 7.34 6.73 -1.81
CA SER A 31 7.57 8.04 -2.43
C SER A 31 8.38 8.97 -1.52
N GLY A 32 8.12 8.96 -0.22
CA GLY A 32 8.86 9.74 0.77
C GLY A 32 10.34 9.34 0.82
N SER A 33 10.64 8.03 0.81
CA SER A 33 12.03 7.54 0.78
C SER A 33 12.77 7.98 -0.48
N LEU A 34 12.11 7.94 -1.66
CA LEU A 34 12.70 8.38 -2.92
C LEU A 34 12.94 9.89 -2.95
N TYR A 35 11.98 10.68 -2.46
CA TYR A 35 12.13 12.13 -2.37
C TYR A 35 13.31 12.51 -1.48
N LEU A 36 13.38 11.91 -0.28
CA LEU A 36 14.50 12.11 0.63
C LEU A 36 15.82 11.62 0.02
N LEU A 37 15.83 10.49 -0.69
CA LEU A 37 17.03 10.00 -1.38
C LEU A 37 17.53 11.00 -2.43
N THR A 38 16.62 11.58 -3.22
CA THR A 38 17.01 12.57 -4.25
C THR A 38 17.50 13.88 -3.65
N TRP A 39 16.95 14.29 -2.50
CA TRP A 39 17.35 15.55 -1.86
C TRP A 39 18.64 15.40 -1.04
N THR A 40 18.77 14.31 -0.28
CA THR A 40 19.89 14.12 0.66
C THR A 40 21.05 13.31 0.07
N GLY A 41 20.82 12.56 -1.01
CA GLY A 41 21.80 11.60 -1.55
C GLY A 41 22.05 10.39 -0.65
N ALA A 42 21.30 10.23 0.45
CA ALA A 42 21.56 9.21 1.46
C ALA A 42 21.13 7.81 0.97
N ARG A 43 22.08 7.06 0.41
CA ARG A 43 21.87 5.75 -0.25
C ARG A 43 21.18 4.70 0.61
N TRP A 44 21.29 4.79 1.94
CA TRP A 44 20.61 3.88 2.87
C TRP A 44 19.08 4.01 2.82
N LEU A 45 18.55 5.18 2.43
CA LEU A 45 17.12 5.38 2.19
C LEU A 45 16.60 4.51 1.04
N GLY A 46 17.48 4.12 0.10
CA GLY A 46 17.15 3.14 -0.93
C GLY A 46 16.81 1.76 -0.36
N ALA A 47 17.27 1.42 0.85
CA ALA A 47 16.88 0.19 1.54
C ALA A 47 15.51 0.30 2.25
N ILE A 48 14.99 1.52 2.45
CA ILE A 48 13.62 1.75 2.97
C ILE A 48 12.58 1.58 1.85
N THR A 49 12.92 1.96 0.62
CA THR A 49 12.01 1.90 -0.53
C THR A 49 11.35 0.52 -0.73
N PRO A 50 12.06 -0.62 -0.60
CA PRO A 50 11.45 -1.96 -0.66
C PRO A 50 10.36 -2.19 0.38
N ILE A 51 10.42 -1.56 1.56
CA ILE A 51 9.41 -1.70 2.62
C ILE A 51 8.07 -1.15 2.14
N GLY A 52 8.08 0.01 1.47
CA GLY A 52 6.88 0.56 0.83
C GLY A 52 6.35 -0.35 -0.28
N GLY A 53 7.24 -1.00 -1.04
CA GLY A 53 6.88 -2.02 -2.03
C GLY A 53 6.20 -3.24 -1.43
N VAL A 54 6.72 -3.77 -0.31
CA VAL A 54 6.11 -4.89 0.43
C VAL A 54 4.72 -4.51 0.95
N ALA A 55 4.55 -3.29 1.47
CA ALA A 55 3.23 -2.79 1.87
C ALA A 55 2.24 -2.78 0.69
N PHE A 56 2.69 -2.43 -0.52
CA PHE A 56 1.85 -2.54 -1.72
C PHE A 56 1.47 -3.97 -2.08
N LEU A 57 2.42 -4.92 -2.02
CA LEU A 57 2.15 -6.34 -2.24
C LEU A 57 1.10 -6.88 -1.24
N LEU A 58 1.26 -6.57 0.04
CA LEU A 58 0.31 -6.95 1.08
C LEU A 58 -1.06 -6.30 0.88
N GLY A 59 -1.10 -5.04 0.43
CA GLY A 59 -2.33 -4.33 0.10
C GLY A 59 -3.14 -5.02 -1.00
N TRP A 60 -2.47 -5.47 -2.07
CA TRP A 60 -3.11 -6.25 -3.14
C TRP A 60 -3.61 -7.61 -2.65
N LEU A 61 -2.82 -8.33 -1.84
CA LEU A 61 -3.23 -9.62 -1.28
C LEU A 61 -4.47 -9.46 -0.37
N ALA A 62 -4.47 -8.46 0.50
CA ALA A 62 -5.60 -8.17 1.38
C ALA A 62 -6.86 -7.79 0.59
N LEU A 63 -6.70 -7.02 -0.50
CA LEU A 63 -7.81 -6.65 -1.39
C LEU A 63 -8.40 -7.88 -2.09
N ALA A 64 -7.55 -8.70 -2.71
CA ALA A 64 -7.96 -9.93 -3.40
C ALA A 64 -8.69 -10.89 -2.44
N TRP A 65 -8.16 -11.06 -1.23
CA TRP A 65 -8.79 -11.89 -0.20
C TRP A 65 -10.14 -11.34 0.27
N GLY A 66 -10.25 -10.02 0.44
CA GLY A 66 -11.51 -9.37 0.81
C GLY A 66 -12.59 -9.52 -0.26
N VAL A 67 -12.22 -9.35 -1.53
CA VAL A 67 -13.14 -9.55 -2.66
C VAL A 67 -13.56 -11.03 -2.77
N TRP A 68 -12.63 -11.98 -2.61
CA TRP A 68 -12.95 -13.40 -2.70
C TRP A 68 -13.88 -13.89 -1.59
N ARG A 69 -13.75 -13.35 -0.37
CA ARG A 69 -14.66 -13.66 0.75
C ARG A 69 -16.01 -12.95 0.70
N GLY A 70 -16.08 -11.80 0.02
CA GLY A 70 -17.32 -11.02 -0.11
C GLY A 70 -18.22 -11.44 -1.27
N ASN A 71 -17.76 -12.37 -2.11
CA ASN A 71 -18.47 -13.00 -3.21
C ASN A 71 -19.08 -14.33 -2.77
#